data_AF-A0A8T0EJ79-F1
#
_entry.id   AF-A0A8T0EJ79-F1
#
_cell.length_a   1.000
_cell.length_b   1.000
_cell.length_c   1.000
_cell.angle_alpha   90.00
_cell.angle_beta   90.00
_cell.angle_gamma   90.00
#
_symmetry.space_group_name_H-M   'P 1'
#
loop_
_entity.id
_entity.type
_entity.pdbx_description
1 polymer ?
#
loop_
_entity_poly.entity_id
_entity_poly.type
_entity_poly.pdbx_seq_one_letter_code
_entity_poly.pdbx_strand_id
1 'polypeptide(L)'
;MKFLSLFAIAAVFGSVHCQDEECFRGVFRECVKQTPPGKQMALCDEVKFQIECVARCADKCKMKFSEEAEAVREAVQRVCQEGDTKRLFDEEKACYKSAISDTKCVGPIREAMKDRQNAEVIIKGNKKVCKLFEAYSKCVEENASNNCGKTSDILFDSLYDPLYNLADVICQQLILPADETDARPDSFGVLNPYMVIESFFGYA
;
A
#
# COMPACT_ATOMS: atom_id res chain seq x y z
N MET A 1 -8.33 18.94 0.64
CA MET A 1 -8.86 17.91 1.56
C MET A 1 -8.04 16.64 1.33
N LYS A 2 -7.00 16.41 2.14
CA LYS A 2 -6.14 15.21 2.06
C LYS A 2 -6.74 14.16 2.98
N PHE A 3 -7.65 13.35 2.45
CA PHE A 3 -8.36 12.34 3.22
C PHE A 3 -7.53 11.05 3.31
N LEU A 4 -6.92 10.85 4.49
CA LEU A 4 -6.70 9.57 5.17
C LEU A 4 -7.42 8.39 4.50
N SER A 5 -6.74 7.56 3.70
CA SER A 5 -7.43 6.44 3.01
C SER A 5 -6.51 5.25 2.66
N LEU A 6 -5.77 4.70 3.62
CA LEU A 6 -5.54 3.25 3.59
C LEU A 6 -6.63 2.49 4.37
N PHE A 7 -7.30 3.17 5.30
CA PHE A 7 -8.14 2.52 6.32
C PHE A 7 -9.39 3.34 6.68
N ALA A 8 -10.05 3.96 5.70
CA ALA A 8 -11.34 4.58 5.95
C ALA A 8 -12.47 3.55 5.74
N ILE A 9 -13.01 3.01 6.83
CA ILE A 9 -14.45 2.80 7.16
C ILE A 9 -14.63 1.64 8.16
N ALA A 10 -15.46 1.88 9.19
CA ALA A 10 -15.67 1.03 10.36
C ALA A 10 -16.96 0.17 10.33
N ALA A 11 -16.87 -0.99 11.00
CA ALA A 11 -17.89 -1.85 11.66
C ALA A 11 -19.16 -2.26 10.86
N VAL A 12 -19.46 -3.56 10.70
CA VAL A 12 -20.39 -4.35 11.57
C VAL A 12 -20.37 -5.83 11.12
N PHE A 13 -20.66 -6.72 12.08
CA PHE A 13 -20.94 -8.18 12.14
C PHE A 13 -20.87 -9.14 10.92
N GLY A 14 -20.09 -10.21 11.11
CA GLY A 14 -20.44 -11.65 11.03
C GLY A 14 -21.02 -12.27 9.76
N SER A 15 -20.27 -13.18 9.11
CA SER A 15 -20.69 -14.57 8.87
C SER A 15 -19.70 -15.34 7.97
N VAL A 16 -19.08 -16.35 8.57
CA VAL A 16 -18.55 -17.62 8.06
C VAL A 16 -18.34 -17.70 6.53
N HIS A 17 -17.08 -17.71 6.08
CA HIS A 17 -16.44 -18.61 5.08
C HIS A 17 -15.05 -18.09 4.67
N CYS A 18 -14.06 -19.00 4.60
CA CYS A 18 -12.60 -18.81 4.52
C CYS A 18 -11.97 -18.36 5.86
N GLN A 19 -11.45 -19.34 6.63
CA GLN A 19 -10.90 -19.15 7.99
C GLN A 19 -9.81 -18.06 8.04
N ASP A 20 -9.01 -17.93 6.99
CA ASP A 20 -7.88 -16.99 6.91
C ASP A 20 -8.32 -15.58 6.47
N GLU A 21 -9.27 -15.47 5.52
CA GLU A 21 -9.79 -14.18 5.04
C GLU A 21 -10.68 -13.49 6.07
N GLU A 22 -11.56 -14.22 6.75
CA GLU A 22 -12.34 -13.67 7.85
C GLU A 22 -11.47 -13.31 9.05
N CYS A 23 -10.43 -14.11 9.33
CA CYS A 23 -9.42 -13.76 10.30
C CYS A 23 -8.75 -12.45 9.92
N PHE A 24 -8.23 -12.34 8.69
CA PHE A 24 -7.50 -11.16 8.24
C PHE A 24 -8.38 -9.92 8.30
N ARG A 25 -9.62 -10.01 7.82
CA ARG A 25 -10.62 -8.95 7.91
C ARG A 25 -10.92 -8.54 9.37
N GLY A 26 -11.03 -9.51 10.27
CA GLY A 26 -11.22 -9.27 11.70
C GLY A 26 -10.05 -8.52 12.34
N VAL A 27 -8.82 -8.97 12.10
CA VAL A 27 -7.60 -8.36 12.69
C VAL A 27 -7.27 -7.02 12.01
N PHE A 28 -7.50 -6.88 10.70
CA PHE A 28 -7.35 -5.63 9.98
C PHE A 28 -8.25 -4.53 10.56
N ARG A 29 -9.51 -4.85 10.87
CA ARG A 29 -10.43 -3.93 11.57
C ARG A 29 -9.90 -3.48 12.94
N GLU A 30 -9.18 -4.34 13.67
CA GLU A 30 -8.56 -3.96 14.95
C GLU A 30 -7.43 -2.96 14.74
N CYS A 31 -6.61 -3.14 13.70
CA CYS A 31 -5.55 -2.19 13.40
C CYS A 31 -6.08 -0.80 13.02
N VAL A 32 -7.13 -0.74 12.19
CA VAL A 32 -7.77 0.53 11.81
C VAL A 32 -8.23 1.31 13.04
N LYS A 33 -8.77 0.59 14.04
CA LYS A 33 -9.25 1.19 15.29
C LYS A 33 -8.11 1.66 16.21
N GLN A 34 -6.95 1.03 16.11
CA GLN A 34 -5.77 1.35 16.92
C GLN A 34 -4.96 2.52 16.35
N THR A 35 -5.20 2.93 15.09
CA THR A 35 -4.57 4.10 14.49
C THR A 35 -4.92 5.37 15.29
N PRO A 36 -3.94 6.08 15.89
CA PRO A 36 -4.23 7.27 16.68
C PRO A 36 -4.85 8.38 15.82
N PRO A 37 -5.98 9.00 16.23
CA PRO A 37 -6.56 10.09 15.48
C PRO A 37 -5.69 11.36 15.59
N GLY A 38 -5.28 11.91 14.44
CA GLY A 38 -4.98 13.33 14.31
C GLY A 38 -3.64 13.84 14.86
N LYS A 39 -2.67 12.98 15.21
CA LYS A 39 -1.28 13.45 15.33
C LYS A 39 -0.61 13.29 13.98
N GLN A 40 -0.03 14.38 13.49
CA GLN A 40 0.91 14.38 12.37
C GLN A 40 2.16 13.62 12.85
N MET A 41 2.08 12.30 12.81
CA MET A 41 3.20 11.40 13.10
C MET A 41 4.25 11.65 12.01
N ALA A 42 5.54 11.52 12.33
CA ALA A 42 6.55 11.54 11.28
C ALA A 42 6.21 10.41 10.29
N LEU A 43 6.51 10.60 8.99
CA LEU A 43 6.28 9.61 7.92
C LEU A 43 6.61 8.18 8.39
N CYS A 44 7.74 8.03 9.07
CA CYS A 44 8.20 6.75 9.60
C CYS A 44 7.37 6.16 10.75
N ASP A 45 6.75 6.98 11.59
CA ASP A 45 5.97 6.47 12.73
C ASP A 45 4.58 5.98 12.28
N GLU A 46 3.92 6.70 11.37
CA GLU A 46 2.62 6.29 10.82
C GLU A 46 2.76 5.05 9.94
N VAL A 47 3.77 5.05 9.06
CA VAL A 47 3.97 3.96 8.11
C VAL A 47 4.46 2.69 8.79
N LYS A 48 5.34 2.79 9.81
CA LYS A 48 5.71 1.64 10.65
C LYS A 48 4.49 1.00 11.28
N PHE A 49 3.62 1.80 11.91
CA PHE A 49 2.43 1.27 12.58
C PHE A 49 1.52 0.50 11.62
N GLN A 50 1.28 1.06 10.43
CA GLN A 50 0.42 0.42 9.43
C GLN A 50 1.02 -0.88 8.89
N ILE A 51 2.33 -0.90 8.63
CA ILE A 51 3.02 -2.08 8.09
C ILE A 51 3.19 -3.16 9.16
N GLU A 52 3.55 -2.79 10.38
CA GLU A 52 3.59 -3.73 11.51
C GLU A 52 2.24 -4.37 11.76
N CYS A 53 1.15 -3.59 11.65
CA CYS A 53 -0.18 -4.15 11.66
C CYS A 53 -0.35 -5.20 10.56
N VAL A 54 -0.13 -4.83 9.29
CA VAL A 54 -0.41 -5.71 8.15
C VAL A 54 0.41 -7.00 8.24
N ALA A 55 1.70 -6.90 8.57
CA ALA A 55 2.58 -8.04 8.78
C ALA A 55 2.08 -8.95 9.90
N ARG A 56 1.73 -8.39 11.07
CA ARG A 56 1.17 -9.15 12.19
C ARG A 56 -0.17 -9.82 11.83
N CYS A 57 -1.01 -9.16 11.05
CA CYS A 57 -2.29 -9.72 10.60
C CYS A 57 -2.07 -10.88 9.64
N ALA A 58 -1.18 -10.68 8.66
CA ALA A 58 -0.84 -11.68 7.66
C ALA A 58 -0.27 -12.94 8.33
N ASP A 59 0.66 -12.78 9.28
CA ASP A 59 1.24 -13.88 10.04
C ASP A 59 0.19 -14.59 10.93
N LYS A 60 -0.55 -13.84 11.76
CA LYS A 60 -1.57 -14.40 12.66
C LYS A 60 -2.65 -15.19 11.92
N CYS A 61 -3.02 -14.73 10.73
CA CYS A 61 -4.03 -15.37 9.89
C CYS A 61 -3.44 -16.29 8.81
N LYS A 62 -2.13 -16.57 8.85
CA LYS A 62 -1.42 -17.44 7.90
C LYS A 62 -1.72 -17.10 6.43
N MET A 63 -1.82 -15.80 6.15
CA MET A 63 -2.03 -15.31 4.81
C MET A 63 -0.83 -15.69 3.95
N LYS A 64 -1.06 -16.08 2.70
CA LYS A 64 0.02 -16.46 1.79
C LYS A 64 1.00 -15.32 1.52
N PHE A 65 0.60 -14.07 1.77
CA PHE A 65 1.44 -12.88 1.63
C PHE A 65 2.19 -12.47 2.91
N SER A 66 2.23 -13.34 3.92
CA SER A 66 2.91 -13.02 5.20
C SER A 66 4.39 -12.72 5.01
N GLU A 67 5.05 -13.41 4.09
CA GLU A 67 6.47 -13.19 3.78
C GLU A 67 6.70 -11.83 3.11
N GLU A 68 5.85 -11.43 2.16
CA GLU A 68 5.92 -10.12 1.51
C GLU A 68 5.60 -8.99 2.49
N ALA A 69 4.64 -9.19 3.39
CA ALA A 69 4.32 -8.22 4.42
C ALA A 69 5.47 -8.04 5.43
N GLU A 70 6.18 -9.13 5.74
CA GLU A 70 7.38 -9.11 6.58
C GLU A 70 8.55 -8.42 5.88
N ALA A 71 8.78 -8.69 4.60
CA ALA A 71 9.83 -8.02 3.81
C ALA A 71 9.62 -6.49 3.78
N VAL A 72 8.37 -6.04 3.64
CA VAL A 72 8.02 -4.61 3.75
C VAL A 72 8.31 -4.08 5.15
N ARG A 73 7.99 -4.82 6.22
CA ARG A 73 8.33 -4.44 7.61
C ARG A 73 9.82 -4.22 7.78
N GLU A 74 10.64 -5.16 7.33
CA GLU A 74 12.11 -5.06 7.40
C GLU A 74 12.65 -3.89 6.58
N ALA A 75 12.15 -3.70 5.35
CA ALA A 75 12.55 -2.59 4.49
C ALA A 75 12.26 -1.24 5.15
N VAL A 76 11.05 -1.08 5.70
CA VAL A 76 10.65 0.14 6.40
C VAL A 76 11.45 0.37 7.67
N GLN A 77 11.71 -0.68 8.46
CA GLN A 77 12.57 -0.55 9.63
C GLN A 77 13.96 -0.04 9.25
N ARG A 78 14.57 -0.53 8.18
CA ARG A 78 15.89 -0.07 7.71
C ARG A 78 15.91 1.40 7.32
N VAL A 79 14.94 1.87 6.54
CA VAL A 79 14.92 3.28 6.07
C VAL A 79 14.47 4.27 7.16
N CYS A 80 13.78 3.78 8.18
CA CYS A 80 13.24 4.59 9.26
C CYS A 80 13.95 4.44 10.61
N GLN A 81 15.02 3.65 10.68
CA GLN A 81 15.92 3.60 11.83
C GLN A 81 17.03 4.64 11.64
N GLU A 82 17.43 5.32 12.71
CA GLU A 82 18.53 6.29 12.65
C GLU A 82 19.82 5.64 12.12
N GLY A 83 20.51 6.32 11.21
CA GLY A 83 21.73 5.82 10.59
C GLY A 83 21.93 6.34 9.16
N ASP A 84 22.95 5.82 8.49
CA ASP A 84 23.33 6.25 7.14
C ASP A 84 22.22 6.00 6.12
N THR A 85 21.50 4.87 6.21
CA THR A 85 20.37 4.55 5.33
C THR A 85 19.26 5.58 5.43
N LYS A 86 18.89 5.99 6.65
CA LYS A 86 17.88 7.03 6.85
C LYS A 86 18.33 8.38 6.31
N ARG A 87 19.61 8.74 6.51
CA ARG A 87 20.15 10.01 5.98
C ARG A 87 20.09 10.03 4.46
N LEU A 88 20.56 8.96 3.80
CA LEU A 88 20.49 8.81 2.34
C LEU A 88 19.04 8.84 1.85
N PHE A 89 18.11 8.19 2.55
CA PHE A 89 16.70 8.24 2.19
C PHE A 89 16.16 9.66 2.31
N ASP A 90 16.46 10.38 3.40
CA ASP A 90 16.01 11.75 3.60
C ASP A 90 16.57 12.74 2.55
N GLU A 91 17.78 12.51 2.06
CA GLU A 91 18.42 13.28 0.99
C GLU A 91 17.74 13.05 -0.37
N GLU A 92 17.36 11.80 -0.68
CA GLU A 92 16.90 11.38 -2.01
C GLU A 92 15.37 11.29 -2.15
N LYS A 93 14.62 11.27 -1.03
CA LYS A 93 13.17 11.05 -1.03
C LYS A 93 12.37 12.02 -1.91
N ALA A 94 12.87 13.25 -2.10
CA ALA A 94 12.25 14.22 -3.00
C ALA A 94 12.29 13.75 -4.47
N CYS A 95 13.41 13.13 -4.87
CA CYS A 95 13.54 12.55 -6.20
C CYS A 95 12.62 11.33 -6.38
N TYR A 96 12.61 10.42 -5.40
CA TYR A 96 11.72 9.25 -5.43
C TYR A 96 10.24 9.64 -5.52
N LYS A 97 9.84 10.65 -4.74
CA LYS A 97 8.49 11.21 -4.81
C LYS A 97 8.16 11.73 -6.20
N SER A 98 9.10 12.41 -6.85
CA SER A 98 8.92 12.89 -8.23
C SER A 98 8.74 11.71 -9.20
N ALA A 99 9.54 10.65 -9.09
CA ALA A 99 9.42 9.46 -9.93
C ALA A 99 8.05 8.77 -9.77
N ILE A 100 7.62 8.58 -8.53
CA ILE A 100 6.35 7.92 -8.15
C ILE A 100 5.12 8.71 -8.56
N SER A 101 5.20 10.05 -8.49
CA SER A 101 4.10 10.96 -8.79
C SER A 101 4.12 11.50 -10.22
N ASP A 102 5.06 11.05 -11.06
CA ASP A 102 5.15 11.45 -12.46
C ASP A 102 3.83 11.16 -13.17
N THR A 103 3.31 12.19 -13.86
CA THR A 103 1.96 12.15 -14.44
C THR A 103 1.84 11.10 -15.55
N LYS A 104 2.93 10.74 -16.22
CA LYS A 104 2.93 9.67 -17.23
C LYS A 104 2.74 8.31 -16.57
N CYS A 105 3.36 8.07 -15.41
CA CYS A 105 3.22 6.81 -14.68
C CYS A 105 1.86 6.74 -13.97
N VAL A 106 1.49 7.77 -13.20
CA VAL A 106 0.30 7.73 -12.34
C VAL A 106 -1.00 8.11 -13.08
N GLY A 107 -0.92 8.71 -14.26
CA GLY A 107 -2.08 9.15 -15.04
C GLY A 107 -3.12 8.04 -15.29
N PRO A 108 -2.72 6.88 -15.82
CA PRO A 108 -3.63 5.74 -16.01
C PRO A 108 -4.27 5.25 -14.71
N ILE A 109 -3.51 5.23 -13.61
CA ILE A 109 -3.98 4.84 -12.27
C ILE A 109 -5.04 5.84 -11.76
N ARG A 110 -4.79 7.15 -11.93
CA ARG A 110 -5.74 8.21 -11.55
C ARG A 110 -7.05 8.12 -12.34
N GLU A 111 -6.98 7.86 -13.64
CA GLU A 111 -8.19 7.71 -14.46
C GLU A 111 -9.00 6.46 -14.05
N ALA A 112 -8.32 5.36 -13.71
CA ALA A 112 -8.97 4.15 -13.20
C ALA A 112 -9.71 4.37 -11.87
N MET A 113 -9.26 5.32 -11.05
CA MET A 113 -9.81 5.64 -9.71
C MET A 113 -10.70 6.90 -9.67
N LYS A 114 -11.01 7.49 -10.82
CA LYS A 114 -11.71 8.78 -10.93
C LYS A 114 -13.13 8.73 -10.39
N ASP A 115 -13.84 7.64 -10.64
CA ASP A 115 -15.20 7.44 -10.18
C ASP A 115 -15.21 6.69 -8.83
N ARG A 116 -15.95 7.23 -7.85
CA ARG A 116 -16.08 6.64 -6.50
C ARG A 116 -17.51 6.69 -5.97
N GLN A 117 -18.49 6.56 -6.88
CA GLN A 117 -19.90 6.77 -6.57
C GLN A 117 -20.47 5.71 -5.61
N ASN A 118 -19.99 4.48 -5.71
CA ASN A 118 -20.41 3.36 -4.87
C ASN A 118 -19.31 2.27 -4.79
N ALA A 119 -19.52 1.26 -3.93
CA ALA A 119 -18.56 0.18 -3.72
C ALA A 119 -18.25 -0.60 -5.00
N GLU A 120 -19.24 -0.92 -5.83
CA GLU A 120 -19.04 -1.65 -7.09
C GLU A 120 -18.10 -0.90 -8.03
N VAL A 121 -18.31 0.41 -8.20
CA VAL A 121 -17.45 1.26 -9.04
C VAL A 121 -16.03 1.33 -8.47
N ILE A 122 -15.89 1.41 -7.14
CA ILE A 122 -14.59 1.41 -6.47
C ILE A 122 -13.86 0.08 -6.71
N ILE A 123 -14.54 -1.06 -6.55
CA ILE A 123 -13.96 -2.39 -6.74
C ILE A 123 -13.49 -2.55 -8.19
N LYS A 124 -14.32 -2.16 -9.17
CA LYS A 124 -13.94 -2.15 -10.60
C LYS A 124 -12.73 -1.26 -10.86
N GLY A 125 -12.67 -0.09 -10.23
CA GLY A 125 -11.52 0.82 -10.29
C GLY A 125 -10.25 0.17 -9.76
N ASN A 126 -10.29 -0.41 -8.56
CA ASN A 126 -9.13 -1.08 -7.94
C ASN A 126 -8.67 -2.31 -8.74
N LYS A 127 -9.59 -3.08 -9.33
CA LYS A 127 -9.23 -4.17 -10.25
C LYS A 127 -8.52 -3.66 -11.51
N LYS A 128 -8.93 -2.52 -12.05
CA LYS A 128 -8.22 -1.87 -13.17
C LYS A 128 -6.83 -1.41 -12.72
N VAL A 129 -6.71 -0.82 -11.54
CA VAL A 129 -5.42 -0.43 -10.95
C VAL A 129 -4.49 -1.64 -10.85
N CYS A 130 -4.96 -2.78 -10.34
CA CYS A 130 -4.16 -4.01 -10.29
C CYS A 130 -3.61 -4.44 -11.66
N LYS A 131 -4.42 -4.32 -12.72
CA LYS A 131 -3.98 -4.64 -14.09
C LYS A 131 -3.00 -3.63 -14.68
N LEU A 132 -2.94 -2.42 -14.14
CA LEU A 132 -2.01 -1.37 -14.56
C LEU A 132 -0.72 -1.35 -13.72
N PHE A 133 -0.67 -2.13 -12.64
CA PHE A 133 0.32 -1.96 -11.59
C PHE A 133 1.74 -2.30 -12.05
N GLU A 134 1.91 -3.36 -12.85
CA GLU A 134 3.21 -3.71 -13.45
C GLU A 134 3.73 -2.59 -14.38
N ALA A 135 2.85 -2.02 -15.22
CA ALA A 135 3.24 -0.95 -16.14
C ALA A 135 3.58 0.34 -15.38
N TYR A 136 2.86 0.61 -14.29
CA TYR A 136 3.18 1.69 -13.36
C TYR A 136 4.56 1.47 -12.72
N SER A 137 4.84 0.26 -12.21
CA SER A 137 6.12 -0.08 -11.57
C SER A 137 7.31 0.21 -12.46
N LYS A 138 7.28 -0.35 -13.68
CA LYS A 138 8.32 -0.15 -14.69
C LYS A 138 8.55 1.33 -15.01
N CYS A 139 7.47 2.11 -15.16
CA CYS A 139 7.57 3.54 -15.42
C CYS A 139 8.24 4.31 -14.26
N VAL A 140 7.92 3.94 -13.01
CA VAL A 140 8.51 4.57 -11.83
C VAL A 140 9.99 4.21 -11.69
N GLU A 141 10.34 2.93 -11.86
CA GLU A 141 11.74 2.45 -11.83
C GLU A 141 12.59 3.14 -12.90
N GLU A 142 12.08 3.24 -14.14
CA GLU A 142 12.75 3.99 -15.22
C GLU A 142 12.94 5.46 -14.85
N ASN A 143 11.93 6.10 -14.26
CA ASN A 143 12.04 7.49 -13.83
C ASN A 143 13.02 7.68 -12.66
N ALA A 144 13.06 6.75 -11.70
CA ALA A 144 14.00 6.79 -10.59
C ALA A 144 15.44 6.66 -11.11
N SER A 145 15.69 5.64 -11.94
CA SER A 145 17.03 5.37 -12.47
C SER A 145 17.57 6.50 -13.36
N ASN A 146 16.70 7.13 -14.16
CA ASN A 146 17.11 8.23 -15.01
C ASN A 146 17.36 9.55 -14.26
N ASN A 147 16.75 9.77 -13.09
CA ASN A 147 16.71 11.08 -12.45
C ASN A 147 17.33 11.14 -11.04
N CYS A 148 17.44 10.04 -10.32
CA CYS A 148 17.87 10.02 -8.91
C CYS A 148 19.32 9.56 -8.71
N GLY A 149 19.94 8.91 -9.70
CA GLY A 149 21.36 8.51 -9.65
C GLY A 149 21.59 7.16 -8.96
N LYS A 150 22.75 6.54 -9.23
CA LYS A 150 22.99 5.10 -8.95
C LYS A 150 22.89 4.66 -7.49
N THR A 151 23.33 5.48 -6.53
CA THR A 151 23.20 5.15 -5.10
C THR A 151 21.74 5.17 -4.67
N SER A 152 20.97 6.05 -5.30
CA SER A 152 19.55 6.23 -5.07
C SER A 152 18.75 5.07 -5.66
N ASP A 153 19.19 4.47 -6.77
CA ASP A 153 18.57 3.27 -7.35
C ASP A 153 18.57 2.09 -6.36
N ILE A 154 19.72 1.78 -5.76
CA ILE A 154 19.83 0.66 -4.80
C ILE A 154 18.93 0.89 -3.58
N LEU A 155 18.92 2.12 -3.06
CA LEU A 155 18.10 2.46 -1.90
C LEU A 155 16.61 2.46 -2.26
N PHE A 156 16.27 2.95 -3.45
CA PHE A 156 14.93 2.93 -4.01
C PHE A 156 14.44 1.49 -4.13
N ASP A 157 15.15 0.62 -4.83
CA ASP A 157 14.79 -0.79 -5.05
C ASP A 157 14.63 -1.54 -3.71
N SER A 158 15.52 -1.27 -2.74
CA SER A 158 15.49 -1.91 -1.42
C SER A 158 14.22 -1.67 -0.60
N LEU A 159 13.43 -0.66 -0.99
CA LEU A 159 12.19 -0.25 -0.37
C LEU A 159 11.00 -0.41 -1.33
N TYR A 160 11.18 -0.06 -2.60
CA TYR A 160 10.18 -0.10 -3.64
C TYR A 160 9.78 -1.52 -4.00
N ASP A 161 10.74 -2.44 -4.20
CA ASP A 161 10.44 -3.82 -4.57
C ASP A 161 9.60 -4.54 -3.51
N PRO A 162 9.91 -4.47 -2.19
CA PRO A 162 9.02 -5.01 -1.17
C PRO A 162 7.60 -4.43 -1.23
N LEU A 163 7.46 -3.11 -1.40
CA LEU A 163 6.16 -2.45 -1.45
C LEU A 163 5.36 -2.87 -2.69
N TYR A 164 6.02 -2.96 -3.84
CA TYR A 164 5.45 -3.46 -5.08
C TYR A 164 4.98 -4.91 -4.92
N ASN A 165 5.86 -5.80 -4.44
CA ASN A 165 5.54 -7.22 -4.28
C ASN A 165 4.35 -7.43 -3.34
N LEU A 166 4.30 -6.72 -2.20
CA LEU A 166 3.15 -6.78 -1.31
C LEU A 166 1.86 -6.32 -2.02
N ALA A 167 1.91 -5.21 -2.74
CA ALA A 167 0.75 -4.66 -3.43
C ALA A 167 0.29 -5.56 -4.60
N ASP A 168 1.20 -6.18 -5.36
CA ASP A 168 0.87 -7.15 -6.40
C ASP A 168 0.21 -8.40 -5.80
N VAL A 169 0.77 -8.96 -4.72
CA VAL A 169 0.17 -10.13 -4.09
C VAL A 169 -1.20 -9.82 -3.49
N ILE A 170 -1.40 -8.64 -2.88
CA ILE A 170 -2.73 -8.16 -2.46
C ILE A 170 -3.68 -8.06 -3.66
N CYS A 171 -3.20 -7.56 -4.80
CA CYS A 171 -3.97 -7.52 -6.04
C CYS A 171 -4.42 -8.92 -6.49
N GLN A 172 -3.49 -9.87 -6.57
CA GLN A 172 -3.77 -11.23 -7.05
C GLN A 172 -4.68 -12.01 -6.11
N GLN A 173 -4.46 -11.90 -4.80
CA GLN A 173 -5.13 -12.75 -3.82
C GLN A 173 -6.43 -12.17 -3.29
N LEU A 174 -6.54 -10.84 -3.19
CA LEU A 174 -7.64 -10.19 -2.50
C LEU A 174 -8.53 -9.36 -3.44
N ILE A 175 -7.93 -8.51 -4.29
CA ILE A 175 -8.70 -7.52 -5.07
C ILE A 175 -9.28 -8.11 -6.35
N LEU A 176 -8.45 -8.78 -7.17
CA LEU A 176 -8.89 -9.36 -8.45
C LEU A 176 -9.99 -10.43 -8.26
N PRO A 177 -9.91 -11.32 -7.24
CA PRO A 177 -10.95 -12.32 -6.99
C PRO A 177 -12.22 -11.76 -6.33
N ALA A 178 -12.19 -10.55 -5.77
CA ALA A 178 -13.33 -9.99 -5.05
C ALA A 178 -14.58 -9.86 -5.94
N ASP A 179 -15.75 -10.13 -5.38
CA ASP A 179 -17.04 -9.90 -6.04
C ASP A 179 -17.27 -8.39 -6.20
N GLU A 180 -17.51 -7.95 -7.45
CA GLU A 180 -17.75 -6.55 -7.78
C GLU A 180 -19.08 -6.05 -7.23
N THR A 181 -20.02 -6.95 -6.96
CA THR A 181 -21.34 -6.64 -6.39
C THR A 181 -21.33 -6.65 -4.85
N ASP A 182 -20.20 -6.99 -4.22
CA ASP A 182 -20.06 -6.97 -2.77
C ASP A 182 -20.05 -5.53 -2.25
N ALA A 183 -21.25 -5.05 -1.90
CA ALA A 183 -21.46 -3.70 -1.38
C ALA A 183 -21.00 -3.53 0.08
N ARG A 184 -20.46 -4.58 0.71
CA ARG A 184 -19.98 -4.46 2.10
C ARG A 184 -18.76 -3.54 2.14
N PRO A 185 -18.70 -2.64 3.14
CA PRO A 185 -17.59 -1.68 3.27
C PRO A 185 -16.25 -2.34 3.61
N ASP A 186 -16.25 -3.61 4.00
CA ASP A 186 -15.07 -4.42 4.29
C ASP A 186 -14.74 -5.44 3.19
N SER A 187 -15.32 -5.26 2.00
CA SER A 187 -14.93 -6.00 0.80
C SER A 187 -13.45 -5.75 0.50
N PHE A 188 -12.66 -6.80 0.28
CA PHE A 188 -11.26 -6.62 -0.08
C PHE A 188 -11.07 -5.89 -1.41
N GLY A 189 -12.07 -5.92 -2.29
CA GLY A 189 -12.04 -5.18 -3.55
C GLY A 189 -11.99 -3.66 -3.35
N VAL A 190 -12.33 -3.13 -2.16
CA VAL A 190 -12.22 -1.69 -1.87
C VAL A 190 -10.80 -1.26 -1.47
N LEU A 191 -9.89 -2.22 -1.24
CA LEU A 191 -8.47 -1.92 -0.97
C LEU A 191 -7.83 -1.25 -2.19
N ASN A 192 -7.04 -0.22 -1.93
CA ASN A 192 -6.29 0.49 -2.97
C ASN A 192 -4.82 0.04 -2.94
N PRO A 193 -4.37 -0.79 -3.89
CA PRO A 193 -3.02 -1.35 -3.90
C PRO A 193 -1.96 -0.26 -4.17
N TYR A 194 -2.33 0.79 -4.92
CA TYR A 194 -1.46 1.93 -5.17
C TYR A 194 -1.14 2.73 -3.91
N MET A 195 -2.04 2.75 -2.91
CA MET A 195 -1.80 3.46 -1.66
C MET A 195 -0.69 2.83 -0.82
N VAL A 196 -0.37 1.54 -1.02
CA VAL A 196 0.77 0.89 -0.33
C VAL A 196 2.07 1.61 -0.69
N ILE A 197 2.24 1.96 -1.97
CA ILE A 197 3.41 2.70 -2.46
C ILE A 197 3.26 4.20 -2.16
N GLU A 198 2.12 4.81 -2.50
CA GLU A 198 1.94 6.26 -2.35
C GLU A 198 2.04 6.72 -0.89
N SER A 199 1.56 5.94 0.06
CA SER A 199 1.63 6.32 1.48
C SER A 199 3.06 6.37 2.01
N PHE A 200 4.01 5.67 1.37
CA PHE A 200 5.40 5.73 1.77
C PHE A 200 6.11 6.96 1.21
N PHE A 201 5.88 7.28 -0.07
CA PHE A 201 6.63 8.33 -0.77
C PHE A 201 5.87 9.65 -0.96
N GLY A 202 4.54 9.65 -0.78
CA GLY A 202 3.67 10.82 -0.92
C GLY A 202 3.74 11.80 0.25
N TYR A 203 4.10 11.31 1.44
CA TYR A 203 4.34 12.12 2.65
C TYR A 203 5.79 12.60 2.79
N ALA A 204 6.72 12.11 1.94
CA ALA A 204 8.11 12.54 1.89
C ALA A 204 8.31 13.97 1.37
#